data_AF-A0A382GFP6-F1
#
_entry.id   AF-A0A382GFP6-F1
#
_cell.length_a   1.000
_cell.length_b   1.000
_cell.length_c   1.000
_cell.angle_alpha   90.00
_cell.angle_beta   90.00
_cell.angle_gamma   90.00
#
_symmetry.space_group_name_H-M   'P 1'
#
loop_
_entity.id
_entity.type
_entity.pdbx_description
1 polymer ?
#
loop_
_entity_poly.entity_id
_entity_poly.type
_entity_poly.pdbx_seq_one_letter_code
_entity_poly.pdbx_strand_id
1 'polypeptide(L)'
;MENYTKELRAFSKIPFTSEPTPKPRESGISEICDWGIPLGELTDYLEHTGEFVDVAKIVLGFGAVYPLKMLKKKIDLYHQAQVKVQPGGIFFEYAASLNKKEEFFEHCHEVGFDYIEVSDSRSDWTRKQKNDHIQSVIDAGIEVIPESGGGTQHSIQEIVDDVKASLDMGAWKVTVDQEEIQESHGGEIRQDLFDALFAKVSINDLIFETRAIPIRGGQTSQIRDTER
;
A
#
# COMPACT_ATOMS: atom_id res chain seq x y z
N MET A 1 -24.26 5.28 0.80
CA MET A 1 -23.91 3.95 0.27
C MET A 1 -24.72 2.92 1.02
N GLU A 2 -25.46 2.07 0.31
CA GLU A 2 -26.16 0.93 0.93
C GLU A 2 -25.12 -0.04 1.49
N ASN A 3 -25.41 -0.61 2.67
CA ASN A 3 -24.46 -1.46 3.38
C ASN A 3 -24.55 -2.89 2.83
N TYR A 4 -23.89 -3.13 1.69
CA TYR A 4 -23.88 -4.41 0.95
C TYR A 4 -23.37 -5.61 1.79
N THR A 5 -22.77 -5.37 2.97
CA THR A 5 -22.31 -6.43 3.89
C THR A 5 -23.45 -7.30 4.46
N LYS A 6 -24.71 -6.85 4.37
CA LYS A 6 -25.88 -7.61 4.85
C LYS A 6 -26.70 -8.30 3.77
N GLU A 7 -26.32 -8.16 2.50
CA GLU A 7 -27.05 -8.76 1.39
C GLU A 7 -26.63 -10.22 1.16
N LEU A 8 -27.57 -11.02 0.64
CA LEU A 8 -27.33 -12.42 0.36
C LEU A 8 -26.32 -12.56 -0.80
N ARG A 9 -25.09 -12.96 -0.48
CA ARG A 9 -24.06 -13.20 -1.50
C ARG A 9 -24.29 -14.52 -2.22
N ALA A 10 -23.99 -14.53 -3.53
CA ALA A 10 -23.79 -15.77 -4.26
C ALA A 10 -22.66 -16.58 -3.57
N PHE A 11 -22.76 -17.92 -3.63
CA PHE A 11 -21.76 -18.83 -3.06
C PHE A 11 -21.62 -18.84 -1.53
N SER A 12 -22.66 -18.52 -0.77
CA SER A 12 -22.65 -18.58 0.71
C SER A 12 -22.28 -19.93 1.34
N LYS A 13 -22.24 -21.00 0.53
CA LYS A 13 -21.81 -22.35 0.93
C LYS A 13 -20.32 -22.62 0.66
N ILE A 14 -19.63 -21.75 -0.07
CA ILE A 14 -18.18 -21.81 -0.27
C ILE A 14 -17.54 -21.05 0.90
N PRO A 15 -16.68 -21.67 1.71
CA PRO A 15 -16.02 -20.99 2.81
C PRO A 15 -15.16 -19.85 2.25
N PHE A 16 -15.52 -18.61 2.55
CA PHE A 16 -14.67 -17.44 2.29
C PHE A 16 -13.90 -17.12 3.57
N THR A 17 -12.59 -16.89 3.44
CA THR A 17 -11.64 -16.94 4.54
C THR A 17 -11.72 -15.76 5.52
N SER A 18 -12.43 -14.68 5.16
CA SER A 18 -12.75 -13.58 6.08
C SER A 18 -13.80 -12.63 5.48
N GLU A 19 -14.79 -12.23 6.27
CA GLU A 19 -15.71 -11.16 5.88
C GLU A 19 -15.01 -9.79 5.98
N PRO A 20 -15.23 -8.86 5.03
CA PRO A 20 -14.72 -7.50 5.15
C PRO A 20 -15.25 -6.84 6.42
N THR A 21 -14.37 -6.22 7.20
CA THR A 21 -14.78 -5.37 8.32
C THR A 21 -15.37 -4.05 7.81
N PRO A 22 -16.20 -3.36 8.60
CA PRO A 22 -16.68 -2.02 8.23
C PRO A 22 -15.51 -1.02 8.23
N LYS A 23 -15.59 0.01 7.38
CA LYS A 23 -14.67 1.15 7.45
C LYS A 23 -14.91 2.02 8.69
N PRO A 24 -13.88 2.72 9.23
CA PRO A 24 -12.47 2.62 8.87
C PRO A 24 -11.85 1.29 9.34
N ARG A 25 -10.97 0.70 8.51
CA ARG A 25 -10.34 -0.59 8.79
C ARG A 25 -8.95 -0.41 9.37
N GLU A 26 -8.60 -1.28 10.31
CA GLU A 26 -7.25 -1.39 10.91
C GLU A 26 -6.51 -2.68 10.50
N SER A 27 -7.21 -3.59 9.81
CA SER A 27 -6.72 -4.91 9.39
C SER A 27 -7.39 -5.33 8.09
N GLY A 28 -6.70 -6.12 7.27
CA GLY A 28 -7.23 -6.51 5.95
C GLY A 28 -7.32 -5.33 4.99
N ILE A 29 -6.34 -4.43 5.06
CA ILE A 29 -6.26 -3.20 4.28
C ILE A 29 -6.16 -3.55 2.80
N SER A 30 -7.02 -2.94 1.99
CA SER A 30 -6.96 -3.03 0.54
C SER A 30 -6.46 -1.71 -0.03
N GLU A 31 -5.33 -1.77 -0.73
CA GLU A 31 -4.75 -0.62 -1.42
C GLU A 31 -4.88 -0.80 -2.94
N ILE A 32 -5.21 0.29 -3.64
CA ILE A 32 -5.24 0.34 -5.10
C ILE A 32 -4.21 1.31 -5.66
N CYS A 33 -3.71 1.01 -6.85
CA CYS A 33 -2.82 1.90 -7.60
C CYS A 33 -3.61 2.70 -8.65
N ASP A 34 -3.65 4.02 -8.49
CA ASP A 34 -4.24 4.95 -9.44
C ASP A 34 -3.22 5.34 -10.51
N TRP A 35 -3.25 4.62 -11.64
CA TRP A 35 -2.46 4.89 -12.84
C TRP A 35 -3.03 6.00 -13.72
N GLY A 36 -3.74 6.95 -13.12
CA GLY A 36 -4.36 8.09 -13.80
C GLY A 36 -5.78 7.83 -14.27
N ILE A 37 -6.59 7.21 -13.41
CA ILE A 37 -8.01 6.95 -13.63
C ILE A 37 -8.73 8.29 -13.90
N PRO A 38 -9.47 8.45 -15.02
CA PRO A 38 -10.24 9.67 -15.27
C PRO A 38 -11.26 9.95 -14.16
N LEU A 39 -11.57 11.23 -13.88
CA LEU A 39 -12.45 11.60 -12.76
C LEU A 39 -13.85 10.98 -12.83
N GLY A 40 -14.42 10.83 -14.03
CA GLY A 40 -15.72 10.18 -14.21
C GLY A 40 -15.64 8.69 -13.88
N GLU A 41 -14.67 7.99 -14.47
CA GLU A 41 -14.42 6.56 -14.20
C GLU A 41 -14.12 6.30 -12.72
N LEU A 42 -13.37 7.20 -12.07
CA LEU A 42 -13.09 7.10 -10.65
C LEU A 42 -14.37 7.21 -9.81
N THR A 43 -15.30 8.09 -10.21
CA THR A 43 -16.59 8.24 -9.53
C THR A 43 -17.38 6.94 -9.62
N ASP A 44 -17.55 6.41 -10.83
CA ASP A 44 -18.25 5.14 -11.05
C ASP A 44 -17.57 3.97 -10.31
N TYR A 45 -16.23 3.93 -10.34
CA TYR A 45 -15.43 2.92 -9.66
C TYR A 45 -15.67 2.94 -8.14
N LEU A 46 -15.58 4.12 -7.52
CA LEU A 46 -15.75 4.27 -6.08
C LEU A 46 -17.18 4.05 -5.61
N GLU A 47 -18.19 4.40 -6.41
CA GLU A 47 -19.59 4.10 -6.09
C GLU A 47 -19.86 2.58 -5.95
N HIS A 48 -19.18 1.77 -6.77
CA HIS A 48 -19.37 0.31 -6.79
C HIS A 48 -18.41 -0.43 -5.85
N THR A 49 -17.16 0.01 -5.78
CA THR A 49 -16.07 -0.75 -5.13
C THR A 49 -15.43 -0.02 -3.95
N GLY A 50 -15.79 1.24 -3.72
CA GLY A 50 -15.16 2.08 -2.70
C GLY A 50 -15.27 1.51 -1.30
N GLU A 51 -16.34 0.80 -0.96
CA GLU A 51 -16.48 0.10 0.34
C GLU A 51 -15.37 -0.92 0.58
N PHE A 52 -14.77 -1.50 -0.47
CA PHE A 52 -13.73 -2.53 -0.39
C PHE A 52 -12.31 -1.99 -0.56
N VAL A 53 -12.12 -0.68 -0.72
CA VAL A 53 -10.81 -0.04 -0.89
C VAL A 53 -10.53 0.84 0.32
N ASP A 54 -9.37 0.76 0.93
CA ASP A 54 -9.01 1.56 2.11
C ASP A 54 -8.01 2.67 1.75
N VAL A 55 -7.06 2.36 0.86
CA VAL A 55 -5.99 3.27 0.43
C VAL A 55 -5.92 3.34 -1.09
N ALA A 56 -5.64 4.53 -1.62
CA ALA A 56 -5.31 4.75 -3.03
C ALA A 56 -3.93 5.40 -3.16
N LYS A 57 -3.03 4.74 -3.89
CA LYS A 57 -1.71 5.28 -4.26
C LYS A 57 -1.80 5.95 -5.63
N ILE A 58 -1.63 7.26 -5.69
CA ILE A 58 -1.41 7.98 -6.96
C ILE A 58 0.05 7.74 -7.36
N VAL A 59 0.25 6.74 -8.21
CA VAL A 59 1.57 6.15 -8.46
C VAL A 59 2.56 7.10 -9.13
N LEU A 60 3.85 6.80 -8.97
CA LEU A 60 4.95 7.56 -9.57
C LEU A 60 4.82 9.06 -9.23
N GLY A 61 5.16 9.94 -10.18
CA GLY A 61 4.99 11.38 -10.06
C GLY A 61 3.66 11.92 -10.59
N PHE A 62 2.60 11.10 -10.73
CA PHE A 62 1.37 11.53 -11.40
C PHE A 62 0.71 12.72 -10.71
N GLY A 63 0.77 12.77 -9.37
CA GLY A 63 0.31 13.92 -8.59
C GLY A 63 0.94 15.24 -9.02
N ALA A 64 2.21 15.25 -9.43
CA ALA A 64 2.92 16.45 -9.87
C ALA A 64 2.64 16.86 -11.33
N VAL A 65 2.06 15.97 -12.14
CA VAL A 65 1.71 16.24 -13.55
C VAL A 65 0.35 16.92 -13.66
N TYR A 66 -0.55 16.65 -12.71
CA TYR A 66 -1.91 17.14 -12.75
C TYR A 66 -2.03 18.63 -12.42
N PRO A 67 -2.94 19.36 -13.08
CA PRO A 67 -3.33 20.67 -12.60
C PRO A 67 -3.83 20.56 -11.15
N LEU A 68 -3.41 21.47 -10.27
CA LEU A 68 -3.73 21.44 -8.84
C LEU A 68 -5.24 21.24 -8.55
N LYS A 69 -6.10 21.93 -9.30
CA LYS A 69 -7.56 21.79 -9.19
C LYS A 69 -8.05 20.37 -9.51
N MET A 70 -7.41 19.70 -10.46
CA MET A 70 -7.74 18.33 -10.83
C MET A 70 -7.27 17.33 -9.77
N LEU A 71 -6.05 17.50 -9.26
CA LEU A 71 -5.51 16.66 -8.19
C LEU A 71 -6.40 16.74 -6.93
N LYS A 72 -6.71 17.96 -6.47
CA LYS A 72 -7.60 18.16 -5.31
C LYS A 72 -8.96 17.50 -5.54
N LYS A 73 -9.57 17.69 -6.71
CA LYS A 73 -10.84 17.02 -7.04
C LYS A 73 -10.73 15.49 -7.04
N LYS A 74 -9.61 14.92 -7.48
CA LYS A 74 -9.38 13.46 -7.45
C LYS A 74 -9.26 12.95 -6.01
N ILE A 75 -8.50 13.63 -5.16
CA ILE A 75 -8.35 13.31 -3.73
C ILE A 75 -9.71 13.43 -3.01
N ASP A 76 -10.47 14.49 -3.29
CA ASP A 76 -11.82 14.68 -2.73
C ASP A 76 -12.76 13.50 -3.05
N LEU A 77 -12.67 12.92 -4.25
CA LEU A 77 -13.48 11.75 -4.63
C LEU A 77 -13.12 10.53 -3.78
N TYR A 78 -11.83 10.27 -3.57
CA TYR A 78 -11.38 9.19 -2.67
C TYR A 78 -11.88 9.41 -1.24
N HIS A 79 -11.73 10.63 -0.71
CA HIS A 79 -12.19 10.97 0.64
C HIS A 79 -13.71 10.81 0.81
N GLN A 80 -14.51 11.17 -0.19
CA GLN A 80 -15.97 10.96 -0.18
C GLN A 80 -16.34 9.47 -0.07
N ALA A 81 -15.50 8.58 -0.59
CA ALA A 81 -15.65 7.13 -0.47
C ALA A 81 -14.95 6.54 0.78
N GLN A 82 -14.47 7.40 1.70
CA GLN A 82 -13.67 7.00 2.86
C GLN A 82 -12.43 6.18 2.47
N VAL A 83 -11.78 6.57 1.37
CA VAL A 83 -10.50 6.03 0.91
C VAL A 83 -9.42 7.05 1.20
N LYS A 84 -8.36 6.63 1.89
CA LYS A 84 -7.20 7.45 2.20
C LYS A 84 -6.25 7.49 1.01
N VAL A 85 -5.52 8.58 0.81
CA VAL A 85 -4.70 8.76 -0.40
C VAL A 85 -3.24 8.98 -0.06
N GLN A 86 -2.35 8.38 -0.85
CA GLN A 86 -0.91 8.60 -0.79
C GLN A 86 -0.30 8.88 -2.17
N PRO A 87 0.79 9.67 -2.25
CA PRO A 87 1.61 9.77 -3.44
C PRO A 87 2.50 8.53 -3.58
N GLY A 88 2.97 8.22 -4.79
CA GLY A 88 3.95 7.14 -5.00
C GLY A 88 5.31 7.45 -4.38
N GLY A 89 5.92 6.46 -3.72
CA GLY A 89 7.20 6.60 -3.01
C GLY A 89 8.35 7.09 -3.88
N ILE A 90 8.42 6.63 -5.14
CA ILE A 90 9.44 7.09 -6.11
C ILE A 90 9.43 8.62 -6.29
N PHE A 91 8.27 9.28 -6.18
CA PHE A 91 8.22 10.73 -6.30
C PHE A 91 8.71 11.44 -5.03
N PHE A 92 8.49 10.84 -3.85
CA PHE A 92 9.13 11.31 -2.62
C PHE A 92 10.65 11.12 -2.68
N GLU A 93 11.15 9.98 -3.15
CA GLU A 93 12.58 9.73 -3.41
C GLU A 93 13.19 10.83 -4.29
N TYR A 94 12.51 11.17 -5.38
CA TYR A 94 12.93 12.25 -6.27
C TYR A 94 12.97 13.61 -5.57
N ALA A 95 11.93 13.99 -4.82
CA ALA A 95 11.91 15.25 -4.07
C ALA A 95 13.05 15.31 -3.03
N ALA A 96 13.28 14.22 -2.30
CA ALA A 96 14.36 14.10 -1.34
C ALA A 96 15.74 14.23 -1.99
N SER A 97 15.95 13.64 -3.18
CA SER A 97 17.21 13.77 -3.95
C SER A 97 17.54 15.22 -4.33
N LEU A 98 16.53 16.09 -4.42
CA LEU A 98 16.67 17.51 -4.71
C LEU A 98 16.77 18.39 -3.46
N ASN A 99 16.78 17.80 -2.25
CA ASN A 99 16.63 18.50 -0.97
C ASN A 99 15.35 19.35 -0.92
N LYS A 100 14.22 18.77 -1.38
CA LYS A 100 12.90 19.41 -1.46
C LYS A 100 11.81 18.68 -0.66
N LYS A 101 12.20 18.00 0.41
CA LYS A 101 11.27 17.19 1.22
C LYS A 101 10.29 18.07 2.00
N GLU A 102 10.75 19.20 2.51
CA GLU A 102 9.90 20.15 3.25
C GLU A 102 8.80 20.72 2.34
N GLU A 103 9.14 21.18 1.13
CA GLU A 103 8.14 21.65 0.17
C GLU A 103 7.21 20.52 -0.29
N PHE A 104 7.72 19.29 -0.39
CA PHE A 104 6.90 18.11 -0.69
C PHE A 104 5.85 17.86 0.42
N PHE A 105 6.25 17.91 1.69
CA PHE A 105 5.34 17.73 2.83
C PHE A 105 4.30 18.84 2.91
N GLU A 106 4.71 20.10 2.72
CA GLU A 106 3.80 21.24 2.66
C GLU A 106 2.74 21.05 1.57
N HIS A 107 3.15 20.61 0.38
CA HIS A 107 2.21 20.39 -0.71
C HIS A 107 1.30 19.18 -0.45
N CYS A 108 1.81 18.11 0.17
CA CYS A 108 0.99 16.96 0.56
C CYS A 108 -0.15 17.36 1.50
N HIS A 109 0.16 18.18 2.51
CA HIS A 109 -0.85 18.80 3.39
C HIS A 109 -1.84 19.67 2.61
N GLU A 110 -1.35 20.52 1.71
CA GLU A 110 -2.19 21.46 0.95
C GLU A 110 -3.19 20.78 0.01
N VAL A 111 -2.82 19.64 -0.57
CA VAL A 111 -3.67 18.88 -1.50
C VAL A 111 -4.53 17.84 -0.81
N GLY A 112 -4.19 17.45 0.42
CA GLY A 112 -4.96 16.51 1.22
C GLY A 112 -4.51 15.05 1.08
N PHE A 113 -3.23 14.78 0.83
CA PHE A 113 -2.71 13.43 1.00
C PHE A 113 -2.72 13.05 2.48
N ASP A 114 -3.15 11.83 2.78
CA ASP A 114 -3.28 11.33 4.15
C ASP A 114 -2.01 10.60 4.62
N TYR A 115 -1.38 9.89 3.70
CA TYR A 115 -0.14 9.16 3.95
C TYR A 115 0.95 9.60 2.99
N ILE A 116 2.20 9.34 3.37
CA ILE A 116 3.34 9.37 2.47
C ILE A 116 4.02 8.00 2.47
N GLU A 117 4.28 7.50 1.27
CA GLU A 117 5.12 6.34 1.08
C GLU A 117 6.61 6.71 1.13
N VAL A 118 7.40 5.93 1.88
CA VAL A 118 8.86 6.02 1.88
C VAL A 118 9.44 4.71 1.35
N SER A 119 9.79 4.72 0.07
CA SER A 119 10.49 3.64 -0.63
C SER A 119 11.97 3.98 -0.84
N ASP A 120 12.75 3.01 -1.27
CA ASP A 120 14.13 3.18 -1.75
C ASP A 120 14.38 2.34 -3.02
N SER A 121 13.35 2.19 -3.85
CA SER A 121 13.38 1.37 -5.07
C SER A 121 14.15 2.05 -6.21
N ARG A 122 14.44 3.36 -6.10
CA ARG A 122 15.22 4.14 -7.09
C ARG A 122 16.38 4.93 -6.49
N SER A 123 16.59 4.83 -5.19
CA SER A 123 17.62 5.55 -4.45
C SER A 123 18.61 4.58 -3.83
N ASP A 124 19.90 4.93 -3.86
CA ASP A 124 20.94 4.18 -3.15
C ASP A 124 21.00 4.58 -1.66
N TRP A 125 19.84 4.72 -1.01
CA TRP A 125 19.78 5.11 0.39
C TRP A 125 20.28 3.99 1.30
N THR A 126 21.16 4.34 2.22
CA THR A 126 21.45 3.46 3.35
C THR A 126 20.20 3.30 4.23
N ARG A 127 20.11 2.19 4.98
CA ARG A 127 19.09 1.99 6.03
C ARG A 127 18.91 3.22 6.91
N LYS A 128 20.02 3.85 7.32
CA LYS A 128 19.96 5.06 8.15
C LYS A 128 19.26 6.21 7.43
N GLN A 129 19.59 6.47 6.16
CA GLN A 129 18.95 7.54 5.38
C GLN A 129 17.46 7.28 5.20
N LYS A 130 17.06 6.04 4.87
CA LYS A 130 15.64 5.67 4.78
C LYS A 130 14.92 5.91 6.12
N ASN A 131 15.51 5.49 7.24
CA ASN A 131 14.94 5.75 8.57
C ASN A 131 14.85 7.25 8.88
N ASP A 132 15.86 8.05 8.52
CA ASP A 132 15.83 9.51 8.69
C ASP A 132 14.68 10.12 7.85
N HIS A 133 14.40 9.56 6.67
CA HIS A 133 13.26 9.98 5.83
C HIS A 133 11.91 9.60 6.44
N ILE A 134 11.76 8.37 6.94
CA ILE A 134 10.55 7.92 7.65
C ILE A 134 10.28 8.84 8.84
N GLN A 135 11.29 9.10 9.68
CA GLN A 135 11.17 10.00 10.81
C GLN A 135 10.77 11.41 10.37
N SER A 136 11.30 11.91 9.25
CA SER A 136 10.95 13.25 8.77
C SER A 136 9.50 13.40 8.32
N VAL A 137 8.87 12.33 7.81
CA VAL A 137 7.44 12.30 7.48
C VAL A 137 6.60 12.38 8.77
N ILE A 138 6.98 11.57 9.77
CA ILE A 138 6.31 11.55 11.08
C ILE A 138 6.42 12.91 11.77
N ASP A 139 7.61 13.52 11.76
CA ASP A 139 7.88 14.85 12.32
C ASP A 139 7.09 15.95 11.61
N ALA A 140 6.79 15.77 10.32
CA ALA A 140 5.92 16.65 9.53
C ALA A 140 4.41 16.46 9.84
N GLY A 141 4.07 15.53 10.74
CA GLY A 141 2.69 15.27 11.17
C GLY A 141 1.85 14.53 10.13
N ILE A 142 2.49 13.80 9.21
CA ILE A 142 1.83 12.95 8.22
C ILE A 142 2.08 11.49 8.60
N GLU A 143 1.06 10.64 8.47
CA GLU A 143 1.22 9.21 8.70
C GLU A 143 2.02 8.58 7.55
N VAL A 144 2.88 7.61 7.86
CA VAL A 144 3.84 7.05 6.90
C VAL A 144 3.55 5.58 6.63
N ILE A 145 3.68 5.17 5.35
CA ILE A 145 3.63 3.78 4.90
C ILE A 145 4.94 3.46 4.19
N PRO A 146 5.99 3.03 4.90
CA PRO A 146 7.24 2.65 4.26
C PRO A 146 7.04 1.40 3.40
N GLU A 147 7.77 1.32 2.29
CA GLU A 147 7.87 0.11 1.47
C GLU A 147 9.18 -0.61 1.81
N SER A 148 9.17 -1.93 1.99
CA SER A 148 10.35 -2.74 2.27
C SER A 148 10.54 -3.84 1.23
N GLY A 149 11.77 -3.96 0.71
CA GLY A 149 12.06 -4.76 -0.48
C GLY A 149 12.06 -3.92 -1.76
N GLY A 150 12.32 -4.56 -2.91
CA GLY A 150 12.23 -3.91 -4.24
C GLY A 150 13.29 -2.82 -4.53
N GLY A 151 14.21 -2.61 -3.59
CA GLY A 151 15.24 -1.56 -3.62
C GLY A 151 16.56 -2.06 -3.10
N THR A 152 17.05 -1.48 -1.99
CA THR A 152 18.37 -1.83 -1.45
C THR A 152 18.38 -3.07 -0.55
N GLN A 153 17.20 -3.61 -0.19
CA GLN A 153 17.05 -4.80 0.65
C GLN A 153 16.61 -6.00 -0.17
N HIS A 154 17.28 -7.14 0.02
CA HIS A 154 16.90 -8.38 -0.66
C HIS A 154 16.96 -9.63 0.24
N SER A 155 17.74 -9.62 1.33
CA SER A 155 17.74 -10.75 2.25
C SER A 155 16.54 -10.70 3.19
N ILE A 156 16.05 -11.88 3.59
CA ILE A 156 14.93 -12.00 4.54
C ILE A 156 15.21 -11.22 5.83
N GLN A 157 16.44 -11.30 6.34
CA GLN A 157 16.81 -10.61 7.57
C GLN A 157 16.77 -9.08 7.41
N GLU A 158 17.26 -8.54 6.28
CA GLU A 158 17.21 -7.10 6.01
C GLU A 158 15.79 -6.57 5.91
N ILE A 159 14.88 -7.32 5.27
CA ILE A 159 13.46 -6.96 5.13
C ILE A 159 12.77 -7.00 6.50
N VAL A 160 12.97 -8.07 7.28
CA VAL A 160 12.39 -8.19 8.62
C VAL A 160 12.87 -7.07 9.54
N ASP A 161 14.16 -6.72 9.49
CA ASP A 161 14.73 -5.65 10.29
C ASP A 161 14.21 -4.27 9.86
N ASP A 162 13.99 -4.04 8.57
CA ASP A 162 13.37 -2.83 8.03
C ASP A 162 11.94 -2.64 8.52
N VAL A 163 11.13 -3.69 8.33
CA VAL A 163 9.72 -3.72 8.72
C VAL A 163 9.60 -3.41 10.20
N LYS A 164 10.41 -4.09 11.03
CA LYS A 164 10.40 -3.86 12.47
C LYS A 164 10.83 -2.44 12.82
N ALA A 165 11.92 -1.95 12.25
CA ALA A 165 12.41 -0.60 12.53
C ALA A 165 11.38 0.47 12.13
N SER A 166 10.71 0.29 10.99
CA SER A 166 9.66 1.18 10.50
C SER A 166 8.47 1.24 11.47
N LEU A 167 7.99 0.09 11.94
CA LEU A 167 6.91 0.02 12.92
C LEU A 167 7.33 0.58 14.30
N ASP A 168 8.56 0.29 14.75
CA ASP A 168 9.10 0.81 16.01
C ASP A 168 9.22 2.36 16.00
N MET A 169 9.41 2.97 14.82
CA MET A 169 9.40 4.43 14.63
C MET A 169 7.99 5.04 14.61
N GLY A 170 6.94 4.22 14.46
CA GLY A 170 5.55 4.67 14.42
C GLY A 170 4.93 4.72 13.02
N ALA A 171 5.45 3.97 12.05
CA ALA A 171 4.75 3.77 10.77
C ALA A 171 3.34 3.19 10.99
N TRP A 172 2.36 3.62 10.19
CA TRP A 172 0.98 3.13 10.31
C TRP A 172 0.89 1.66 9.89
N LYS A 173 1.48 1.34 8.73
CA LYS A 173 1.68 0.00 8.17
C LYS A 173 3.01 -0.02 7.42
N VAL A 174 3.49 -1.20 7.06
CA VAL A 174 4.62 -1.38 6.14
C VAL A 174 4.17 -2.19 4.93
N THR A 175 4.42 -1.66 3.73
CA THR A 175 4.23 -2.40 2.49
C THR A 175 5.44 -3.29 2.24
N VAL A 176 5.23 -4.57 1.96
CA VAL A 176 6.28 -5.48 1.48
C VAL A 176 6.16 -5.59 -0.03
N ASP A 177 7.26 -5.26 -0.71
CA ASP A 177 7.33 -5.17 -2.18
C ASP A 177 7.04 -6.53 -2.85
N GLN A 178 6.36 -6.47 -4.01
CA GLN A 178 5.95 -7.66 -4.75
C GLN A 178 7.12 -8.56 -5.19
N GLU A 179 8.30 -7.99 -5.46
CA GLU A 179 9.48 -8.70 -5.93
C GLU A 179 10.08 -9.56 -4.81
N GLU A 180 9.77 -9.26 -3.55
CA GLU A 180 10.26 -10.03 -2.42
C GLU A 180 9.31 -11.13 -1.96
N ILE A 181 8.01 -11.04 -2.26
CA ILE A 181 7.02 -12.05 -1.80
C ILE A 181 6.95 -13.29 -2.69
N GLN A 182 7.46 -13.21 -3.92
CA GLN A 182 7.45 -14.30 -4.91
C GLN A 182 8.84 -14.45 -5.52
N GLU A 183 9.19 -15.68 -5.89
CA GLU A 183 10.37 -15.91 -6.73
C GLU A 183 10.24 -15.18 -8.08
N SER A 184 11.38 -14.76 -8.64
CA SER A 184 11.43 -14.01 -9.89
C SER A 184 10.64 -14.71 -11.01
N HIS A 185 10.02 -13.92 -11.89
CA HIS A 185 9.18 -14.39 -13.01
C HIS A 185 7.84 -15.01 -12.58
N GLY A 186 7.29 -14.63 -11.42
CA GLY A 186 6.01 -15.14 -10.93
C GLY A 186 6.11 -16.59 -10.48
N GLY A 187 7.24 -16.93 -9.86
CA GLY A 187 7.47 -18.24 -9.25
C GLY A 187 6.70 -18.42 -7.95
N GLU A 188 7.14 -19.36 -7.14
CA GLU A 188 6.42 -19.72 -5.90
C GLU A 188 6.48 -18.59 -4.86
N ILE A 189 5.48 -18.58 -3.97
CA ILE A 189 5.46 -17.67 -2.81
C ILE A 189 6.64 -18.02 -1.89
N ARG A 190 7.39 -17.00 -1.46
CA ARG A 190 8.52 -17.15 -0.53
C ARG A 190 8.03 -17.36 0.91
N GLN A 191 7.53 -18.56 1.20
CA GLN A 191 6.92 -18.89 2.50
C GLN A 191 7.86 -18.62 3.69
N ASP A 192 9.17 -18.79 3.51
CA ASP A 192 10.19 -18.51 4.52
C ASP A 192 10.27 -17.03 4.92
N LEU A 193 10.07 -16.10 3.97
CA LEU A 193 9.94 -14.67 4.26
C LEU A 193 8.70 -14.39 5.12
N PHE A 194 7.54 -14.97 4.75
CA PHE A 194 6.31 -14.81 5.53
C PHE A 194 6.45 -15.36 6.95
N ASP A 195 7.02 -16.55 7.10
CA ASP A 195 7.27 -17.15 8.41
C ASP A 195 8.20 -16.28 9.27
N ALA A 196 9.25 -15.71 8.66
CA ALA A 196 10.17 -14.81 9.36
C ALA A 196 9.52 -13.48 9.78
N LEU A 197 8.70 -12.87 8.92
CA LEU A 197 7.94 -11.65 9.22
C LEU A 197 6.93 -11.91 10.36
N PHE A 198 6.11 -12.95 10.23
CA PHE A 198 5.07 -13.27 11.21
C PHE A 198 5.60 -13.74 12.56
N ALA A 199 6.87 -14.15 12.63
CA ALA A 199 7.55 -14.39 13.89
C ALA A 199 7.89 -13.10 14.66
N LYS A 200 7.83 -11.93 14.03
CA LYS A 200 8.27 -10.64 14.59
C LYS A 200 7.18 -9.58 14.67
N VAL A 201 6.24 -9.56 13.73
CA VAL A 201 5.21 -8.52 13.60
C VAL A 201 3.84 -9.13 13.31
N SER A 202 2.77 -8.36 13.52
CA SER A 202 1.42 -8.82 13.19
C SER A 202 1.19 -8.71 11.68
N ILE A 203 0.45 -9.66 11.11
CA ILE A 203 -0.05 -9.53 9.73
C ILE A 203 -0.91 -8.27 9.55
N ASN A 204 -1.54 -7.79 10.62
CA ASN A 204 -2.34 -6.56 10.56
C ASN A 204 -1.48 -5.31 10.39
N ASP A 205 -0.18 -5.37 10.65
CA ASP A 205 0.75 -4.23 10.51
C ASP A 205 1.34 -4.15 9.09
N LEU A 206 1.03 -5.13 8.24
CA LEU A 206 1.61 -5.31 6.91
C LEU A 206 0.58 -5.13 5.80
N ILE A 207 1.04 -4.55 4.70
CA ILE A 207 0.40 -4.59 3.40
C ILE A 207 1.35 -5.38 2.49
N PHE A 208 0.82 -6.27 1.65
CA PHE A 208 1.64 -7.00 0.68
C PHE A 208 1.26 -6.52 -0.71
N GLU A 209 2.23 -6.01 -1.46
CA GLU A 209 1.99 -5.67 -2.86
C GLU A 209 1.85 -6.96 -3.67
N THR A 210 0.77 -7.11 -4.43
CA THR A 210 0.52 -8.33 -5.21
C THR A 210 -0.03 -7.99 -6.59
N ARG A 211 0.39 -8.74 -7.62
CA ARG A 211 -0.23 -8.67 -8.97
C ARG A 211 -1.51 -9.49 -9.09
N ALA A 212 -1.73 -10.40 -8.15
CA ALA A 212 -2.91 -11.23 -8.02
C ALA A 212 -3.14 -11.52 -6.54
N ILE A 213 -4.40 -11.51 -6.08
CA ILE A 213 -4.75 -11.76 -4.68
C ILE A 213 -4.38 -13.22 -4.34
N PRO A 214 -3.37 -13.46 -3.49
CA PRO A 214 -3.12 -14.81 -3.00
C PRO A 214 -4.27 -15.18 -2.06
N ILE A 215 -5.01 -16.24 -2.39
CA ILE A 215 -5.99 -16.79 -1.46
C ILE A 215 -5.19 -17.38 -0.30
N ARG A 216 -5.41 -16.90 0.93
CA ARG A 216 -4.73 -17.41 2.12
C ARG A 216 -4.96 -18.92 2.25
N GLY A 217 -3.88 -19.70 2.18
CA GLY A 217 -3.94 -21.17 2.19
C GLY A 217 -4.20 -21.82 0.83
N GLY A 218 -4.42 -21.04 -0.22
CA GLY A 218 -4.48 -21.49 -1.61
C GLY A 218 -3.08 -21.53 -2.19
N GLN A 219 -2.55 -22.72 -2.43
CA GLN A 219 -1.42 -22.84 -3.36
C GLN A 219 -1.96 -22.68 -4.78
N THR A 220 -1.24 -21.99 -5.66
CA THR A 220 -1.54 -21.97 -7.11
C THR A 220 -1.60 -23.39 -7.70
N SER A 221 -0.86 -24.34 -7.13
CA SER A 221 -0.96 -25.77 -7.43
C SER A 221 -2.34 -26.38 -7.12
N GLN A 222 -3.00 -25.97 -6.03
CA GLN A 222 -4.31 -26.50 -5.62
C GLN A 222 -5.46 -26.11 -6.58
N ILE A 223 -5.29 -25.03 -7.34
CA ILE A 223 -6.26 -24.64 -8.39
C ILE A 223 -6.04 -25.50 -9.64
N ARG A 224 -4.78 -25.82 -9.99
CA ARG A 224 -4.43 -26.64 -11.17
C ARG A 224 -4.69 -28.14 -11.00
N ASP A 225 -4.63 -28.65 -9.77
CA ASP A 225 -4.87 -30.07 -9.48
C ASP A 225 -6.35 -30.45 -9.36
N THR A 226 -7.29 -29.52 -9.56
CA THR A 226 -8.73 -29.85 -9.67
C THR A 226 -9.12 -30.42 -11.04
N GLU A 227 -8.21 -30.43 -12.01
CA GLU A 227 -8.39 -31.00 -13.36
C GLU A 227 -7.58 -32.30 -13.60
N ARG A 228 -7.13 -33.00 -12.55
CA ARG A 228 -6.50 -34.33 -12.67
C ARG A 228 -7.23 -35.41 -11.88
#